data_AF-A0A022R590-F1
#
_entry.id   AF-A0A022R590-F1
#
_cell.length_a   1.000
_cell.length_b   1.000
_cell.length_c   1.000
_cell.angle_alpha   90.00
_cell.angle_beta   90.00
_cell.angle_gamma   90.00
#
_symmetry.space_group_name_H-M   'P 1'
#
loop_
_entity.id
_entity.type
_entity.pdbx_description
1 polymer ?
#
loop_
_entity_poly.entity_id
_entity_poly.type
_entity_poly.pdbx_seq_one_letter_code
_entity_poly.pdbx_strand_id
1 'polypeptide(L)'
;MCRISMLPEHILQRILYFLSQTEVVRISVLSKSWRNIWCTRPNLDFSINAFDGNKQDFIFTVDSTLHRYLDQRLCVEEFRLD
;
A
#
# COMPACT_ATOMS: atom_id res chain seq x y z
N MET A 1 8.26 -21.59 -3.45
CA MET A 1 7.13 -20.65 -3.59
C MET A 1 6.30 -20.66 -2.30
N CYS A 2 5.96 -19.48 -1.75
CA CYS A 2 5.02 -19.37 -0.63
C CYS A 2 3.59 -19.70 -1.11
N ARG A 3 2.92 -20.69 -0.51
CA ARG A 3 1.55 -21.14 -0.88
C ARG A 3 0.53 -20.01 -0.88
N ILE A 4 0.74 -19.01 -0.03
CA ILE A 4 -0.15 -17.84 0.07
C ILE A 4 -0.10 -16.97 -1.20
N SER A 5 0.98 -17.02 -1.99
CA SER A 5 1.07 -16.30 -3.27
C SER A 5 0.23 -16.92 -4.40
N MET A 6 -0.37 -18.10 -4.16
CA MET A 6 -1.29 -18.75 -5.12
C MET A 6 -2.74 -18.33 -4.91
N LEU A 7 -3.03 -17.52 -3.89
CA LEU A 7 -4.37 -16.98 -3.69
C LEU A 7 -4.67 -15.93 -4.78
N PRO A 8 -5.95 -15.81 -5.19
CA PRO A 8 -6.38 -14.74 -6.07
C PRO A 8 -6.03 -13.36 -5.51
N GLU A 9 -5.71 -12.42 -6.42
CA GLU A 9 -5.29 -11.06 -6.06
C GLU A 9 -6.29 -10.34 -5.14
N HIS A 10 -7.59 -10.53 -5.35
CA HIS A 10 -8.63 -9.93 -4.51
C HIS A 10 -8.58 -10.42 -3.04
N ILE A 11 -8.21 -11.68 -2.79
CA ILE A 11 -8.04 -12.22 -1.43
C ILE A 11 -6.79 -11.61 -0.79
N LEU A 12 -5.72 -11.45 -1.58
CA LEU A 12 -4.49 -10.83 -1.11
C LEU A 12 -4.71 -9.35 -0.75
N GLN A 13 -5.44 -8.61 -1.57
CA GLN A 13 -5.85 -7.24 -1.26
C GLN A 13 -6.71 -7.16 -0.01
N ARG A 14 -7.65 -8.10 0.18
CA ARG A 14 -8.47 -8.19 1.40
C ARG A 14 -7.61 -8.45 2.64
N ILE A 15 -6.62 -9.33 2.56
CA ILE A 15 -5.69 -9.59 3.68
C ILE A 15 -4.88 -8.32 3.97
N LEU A 16 -4.33 -7.69 2.93
CA LEU A 16 -3.58 -6.44 3.06
C LEU A 16 -4.43 -5.34 3.69
N TYR A 17 -5.71 -5.23 3.33
CA TYR A 17 -6.66 -4.26 3.91
C TYR A 17 -6.71 -4.33 5.44
N PHE A 18 -6.58 -5.52 6.05
CA PHE A 18 -6.61 -5.66 7.51
C PHE A 18 -5.27 -5.40 8.22
N LEU A 19 -4.17 -5.23 7.49
CA LEU A 19 -2.84 -5.12 8.08
C LEU A 19 -2.41 -3.67 8.31
N SER A 20 -1.60 -3.41 9.33
CA SER A 20 -0.95 -2.10 9.48
C SER A 20 0.10 -1.85 8.39
N GLN A 21 0.47 -0.59 8.17
CA GLN A 21 1.46 -0.26 7.13
C GLN A 21 2.82 -0.93 7.36
N THR A 22 3.22 -1.08 8.62
CA THR A 22 4.46 -1.79 9.00
C THR A 22 4.38 -3.28 8.69
N GLU A 23 3.24 -3.93 8.96
CA GLU A 23 3.02 -5.33 8.61
C GLU A 23 3.00 -5.56 7.10
N VAL A 24 2.37 -4.64 6.35
CA VAL A 24 2.34 -4.69 4.89
C VAL A 24 3.76 -4.63 4.30
N VAL A 25 4.61 -3.74 4.81
CA VAL A 25 6.03 -3.66 4.40
C VAL A 25 6.74 -4.98 4.70
N ARG A 26 6.52 -5.59 5.87
CA ARG A 26 7.12 -6.89 6.24
C ARG A 26 6.64 -8.04 5.36
N ILE A 27 5.41 -8.01 4.89
CA ILE A 27 4.85 -9.06 4.03
C ILE A 27 5.26 -8.89 2.57
N SER A 28 5.56 -7.64 2.14
CA SER A 28 6.00 -7.34 0.76
C SER A 28 7.27 -8.11 0.35
N VAL A 29 8.13 -8.48 1.30
CA VAL A 29 9.37 -9.23 1.03
C VAL A 29 9.18 -10.74 0.95
N LEU A 30 7.99 -11.26 1.31
CA LEU A 30 7.71 -12.70 1.31
C LEU A 30 7.60 -13.31 -0.08
N SER A 31 7.19 -12.53 -1.09
CA SER A 31 7.20 -12.97 -2.49
C SER A 31 7.04 -11.81 -3.48
N LYS A 32 7.37 -12.07 -4.77
CA LYS A 32 7.16 -11.11 -5.86
C LYS A 32 5.69 -10.71 -6.02
N SER A 33 4.74 -11.62 -5.77
CA SER A 33 3.30 -11.32 -5.86
C SER A 33 2.88 -10.35 -4.75
N TRP A 34 3.32 -10.58 -3.52
CA TRP A 34 3.06 -9.67 -2.40
C TRP A 34 3.71 -8.31 -2.62
N ARG A 35 4.93 -8.29 -3.19
CA ARG A 35 5.61 -7.06 -3.61
C ARG A 35 4.86 -6.30 -4.71
N ASN A 36 4.09 -6.96 -5.55
CA ASN A 36 3.31 -6.26 -6.57
C ASN A 36 2.00 -5.70 -5.99
N ILE A 37 1.37 -6.46 -5.10
CA ILE A 37 0.01 -6.17 -4.61
C ILE A 37 0.00 -5.20 -3.40
N TRP A 38 1.06 -5.12 -2.58
CA TRP A 38 1.11 -4.11 -1.51
C TRP A 38 1.01 -2.68 -2.05
N CYS A 39 1.55 -2.47 -3.25
CA CYS A 39 1.47 -1.22 -3.98
C CYS A 39 0.00 -0.86 -4.33
N THR A 40 -0.88 -1.84 -4.51
CA THR A 40 -2.25 -1.68 -5.01
C THR A 40 -3.33 -1.84 -3.93
N ARG A 41 -2.96 -1.62 -2.67
CA ARG A 41 -3.84 -1.75 -1.52
C ARG A 41 -4.95 -0.68 -1.53
N PRO A 42 -6.23 -1.05 -1.37
CA PRO A 42 -7.33 -0.08 -1.49
C PRO A 42 -7.42 0.94 -0.35
N ASN A 43 -6.70 0.75 0.77
CA ASN A 43 -6.61 1.74 1.83
C ASN A 43 -5.24 2.40 1.92
N LEU A 44 -5.26 3.72 1.78
CA LEU A 44 -4.12 4.61 1.88
C LEU A 44 -4.19 5.33 3.22
N ASP A 45 -3.13 5.21 4.01
CA ASP A 45 -2.98 5.88 5.29
C ASP A 45 -1.65 6.65 5.26
N PHE A 46 -1.75 7.96 5.38
CA PHE A 46 -0.61 8.87 5.35
C PHE A 46 -0.62 9.72 6.61
N SER A 47 0.47 9.65 7.38
CA SER A 47 0.66 10.52 8.54
C SER A 47 1.89 11.40 8.33
N ILE A 48 1.76 12.70 8.56
CA ILE A 48 2.90 13.63 8.51
C ILE A 48 3.98 13.28 9.55
N ASN A 49 3.57 12.64 10.65
CA ASN A 49 4.47 12.18 11.71
C ASN A 49 5.44 11.09 11.23
N ALA A 50 5.08 10.36 10.17
CA ALA A 50 5.97 9.36 9.56
C ALA A 50 7.14 9.98 8.77
N PHE A 51 7.12 11.30 8.55
CA PHE A 51 8.12 12.04 7.77
C PHE A 51 8.91 13.03 8.62
N ASP A 52 8.95 12.86 9.95
CA ASP A 52 9.63 13.77 10.89
C ASP A 52 9.24 15.26 10.70
N GLY A 53 8.00 15.51 10.23
CA GLY A 53 7.51 16.85 9.94
C GLY A 53 7.99 17.45 8.61
N ASN A 54 8.73 16.71 7.78
CA ASN A 54 9.13 17.16 6.44
C ASN A 54 7.93 17.14 5.47
N LYS A 55 7.28 18.30 5.36
CA LYS A 55 6.10 18.50 4.49
C LYS A 55 6.38 18.21 3.02
N GLN A 56 7.58 18.48 2.52
CA GLN A 56 7.89 18.30 1.10
C GLN A 56 7.97 16.82 0.73
N ASP A 57 8.65 16.02 1.55
CA ASP A 57 8.74 14.57 1.33
C ASP A 57 7.38 13.89 1.49
N PHE A 58 6.57 14.37 2.45
CA PHE A 58 5.19 13.92 2.62
C PHE A 58 4.37 14.18 1.36
N ILE A 59 4.33 15.43 0.88
CA ILE A 59 3.57 15.82 -0.32
C ILE A 59 4.05 15.02 -1.53
N PHE A 60 5.37 14.92 -1.72
CA PHE A 60 5.95 14.14 -2.82
C PHE A 60 5.53 12.67 -2.78
N THR A 61 5.52 12.05 -1.59
CA THR A 61 5.14 10.64 -1.43
C THR A 61 3.65 10.41 -1.66
N VAL A 62 2.81 11.30 -1.14
CA VAL A 62 1.35 11.25 -1.37
C VAL A 62 1.06 11.43 -2.87
N ASP A 63 1.64 12.44 -3.50
CA ASP A 63 1.41 12.75 -4.92
C ASP A 63 1.90 11.62 -5.83
N SER A 64 3.10 11.08 -5.56
CA SER A 64 3.64 9.93 -6.30
C SER A 64 2.79 8.68 -6.14
N THR A 65 2.22 8.48 -4.94
CA THR A 65 1.33 7.33 -4.70
C THR A 65 0.01 7.51 -5.43
N LEU A 66 -0.61 8.69 -5.37
CA LEU A 66 -1.86 8.98 -6.08
C LEU A 66 -1.69 8.89 -7.60
N HIS A 67 -0.59 9.42 -8.16
CA HIS A 67 -0.28 9.28 -9.58
C HIS A 67 -0.20 7.81 -10.01
N ARG A 68 0.43 6.96 -9.21
CA ARG A 68 0.51 5.52 -9.47
C ARG A 68 -0.87 4.84 -9.44
N TYR A 69 -1.78 5.28 -8.57
CA TYR A 69 -3.14 4.76 -8.54
C TYR A 69 -3.96 5.18 -9.75
N LEU A 70 -3.79 6.41 -10.22
CA LEU A 70 -4.43 6.90 -11.44
C LEU A 70 -3.92 6.15 -12.68
N ASP A 71 -2.60 5.96 -12.81
CA ASP A 71 -1.98 5.22 -13.92
C ASP A 71 -2.45 3.77 -13.98
N GLN A 72 -2.54 3.11 -12.83
CA GLN A 72 -2.95 1.71 -12.71
C GLN A 72 -4.48 1.54 -12.61
N ARG A 73 -5.26 2.63 -12.67
CA ARG A 73 -6.74 2.65 -12.51
C ARG A 73 -7.22 1.88 -11.29
N LEU A 74 -6.50 2.03 -10.17
CA LEU A 74 -6.78 1.33 -8.93
C LEU A 74 -7.90 2.01 -8.15
N CYS A 75 -8.74 1.20 -7.50
CA CYS A 75 -9.76 1.71 -6.59
C CYS A 75 -9.14 2.04 -5.22
N VAL A 76 -9.41 3.23 -4.73
CA VAL A 76 -9.18 3.61 -3.33
C VAL A 76 -10.51 3.48 -2.60
N GLU A 77 -10.59 2.56 -1.64
CA GLU A 77 -11.76 2.40 -0.78
C GLU A 77 -11.67 3.29 0.46
N GLU A 78 -10.45 3.59 0.92
CA GLU A 78 -10.23 4.37 2.14
C GLU A 78 -8.97 5.23 2.02
N PHE A 79 -9.09 6.51 2.37
CA PHE A 79 -7.99 7.47 2.35
C PHE A 79 -7.97 8.22 3.69
N ARG A 80 -6.89 8.03 4.45
CA ARG A 80 -6.67 8.69 5.76
C ARG A 80 -5.46 9.61 5.67
N LEU A 81 -5.61 10.78 6.27
CA LEU A 81 -4.59 11.82 6.32
C LEU A 81 -4.57 12.40 7.74
N ASP A 82 -3.50 12.13 8.48
CA ASP A 82 -3.25 12.59 9.87
C ASP A 82 -2.09 13.59 9.96
#